data_AF-K1TMC1-F1
#
_entry.id   AF-K1TMC1-F1
#
_cell.length_a   1.000
_cell.length_b   1.000
_cell.length_c   1.000
_cell.angle_alpha   90.00
_cell.angle_beta   90.00
_cell.angle_gamma   90.00
#
_symmetry.space_group_name_H-M   'P 1'
#
loop_
_entity.id
_entity.type
_entity.pdbx_description
1 polymer ?
#
loop_
_entity_poly.entity_id
_entity_poly.type
_entity_poly.pdbx_seq_one_letter_code
_entity_poly.pdbx_strand_id
1 'polypeptide(L)'
;MATTKQAAPAKKSEGFQGVRGAFWIIVVCAIIAFTLFFTWFGNDMHFQDPGVQDHPADIWGTIYKGGVIVPVIHTLLLTVLAMTIERWLALKTATGKGALPKFVANIKAALNANDFAKAEQLCNKQRGTVANVVMASLNAYKSM
;
A
#
# COMPACT_ATOMS: atom_id res chain seq x y z
N MET A 1 -50.58 10.60 5.99
CA MET A 1 -49.57 9.72 6.65
C MET A 1 -48.22 10.07 6.05
N ALA A 2 -47.40 10.82 6.79
CA ALA A 2 -46.10 11.31 6.34
C ALA A 2 -45.06 10.19 6.48
N THR A 3 -44.35 9.92 5.39
CA THR A 3 -43.25 8.95 5.33
C THR A 3 -42.07 9.46 6.16
N THR A 4 -41.81 8.82 7.29
CA THR A 4 -40.58 9.01 8.08
C THR A 4 -39.38 8.55 7.25
N LYS A 5 -38.64 9.52 6.69
CA LYS A 5 -37.29 9.30 6.15
C LYS A 5 -36.38 8.85 7.29
N GLN A 6 -36.05 7.57 7.32
CA GLN A 6 -35.03 7.02 8.20
C GLN A 6 -33.68 7.62 7.79
N ALA A 7 -33.11 8.44 8.67
CA ALA A 7 -31.80 9.03 8.48
C ALA A 7 -30.75 7.91 8.36
N ALA A 8 -30.00 7.91 7.26
CA ALA A 8 -28.86 7.02 7.09
C ALA A 8 -27.88 7.19 8.27
N PRO A 9 -27.30 6.11 8.81
CA PRO A 9 -26.34 6.22 9.90
C PRO A 9 -25.17 7.08 9.42
N ALA A 10 -24.81 8.09 10.21
CA ALA A 10 -23.67 8.95 9.94
C ALA A 10 -22.43 8.07 9.78
N LYS A 11 -21.95 7.92 8.54
CA LYS A 11 -20.64 7.30 8.29
C LYS A 11 -19.62 8.17 9.01
N LYS A 12 -19.05 7.67 10.10
CA LYS A 12 -17.78 8.16 10.62
C LYS A 12 -16.83 8.12 9.44
N SER A 13 -16.45 9.29 8.92
CA SER A 13 -15.35 9.39 7.99
C SER A 13 -14.13 8.93 8.76
N GLU A 14 -13.75 7.66 8.60
CA GLU A 14 -12.42 7.20 9.00
C GLU A 14 -11.44 8.00 8.16
N GLY A 15 -11.01 9.14 8.71
CA GLY A 15 -10.00 9.99 8.13
C GLY A 15 -8.77 9.14 7.91
N PHE A 16 -8.39 9.02 6.64
CA PHE A 16 -7.17 8.42 6.10
C PHE A 16 -6.13 8.08 7.18
N GLN A 17 -6.19 6.86 7.74
CA GLN A 17 -5.19 6.38 8.72
C GLN A 17 -3.77 6.36 8.12
N GLY A 18 -3.65 6.47 6.80
CA GLY A 18 -2.37 6.51 6.10
C GLY A 18 -1.48 7.71 6.44
N VAL A 19 -2.02 8.88 6.83
CA VAL A 19 -1.18 10.08 7.10
C VAL A 19 -0.35 9.89 8.37
N ARG A 20 -0.89 9.20 9.39
CA ARG A 20 -0.16 8.95 10.64
C ARG A 20 0.94 7.90 10.48
N GLY A 21 0.71 6.88 9.65
CA GLY A 21 1.74 5.90 9.29
C GLY A 21 2.87 6.56 8.48
N ALA A 22 2.50 7.35 7.47
CA ALA A 22 3.43 8.01 6.55
C ALA A 22 4.55 8.79 7.26
N PHE A 23 4.22 9.54 8.32
CA PHE A 23 5.23 10.30 9.07
C PHE A 23 6.31 9.40 9.70
N TRP A 24 5.90 8.30 10.36
CA TRP A 24 6.84 7.36 10.97
C TRP A 24 7.73 6.67 9.92
N ILE A 25 7.15 6.33 8.78
CA ILE A 25 7.89 5.69 7.68
C ILE A 25 8.94 6.64 7.11
N ILE A 26 8.60 7.92 6.93
CA ILE A 26 9.54 8.93 6.46
C ILE A 26 10.73 9.07 7.43
N VAL A 27 10.48 9.10 8.73
CA VAL A 27 11.53 9.19 9.75
C VAL A 27 12.45 7.96 9.71
N VAL A 28 11.89 6.75 9.63
CA VAL A 28 12.68 5.51 9.56
C VAL A 28 13.50 5.45 8.26
N CYS A 29 12.89 5.78 7.11
CA CYS A 29 13.60 5.85 5.83
C CYS A 29 14.72 6.89 5.85
N ALA A 30 14.52 8.03 6.51
CA ALA A 30 15.55 9.04 6.66
C ALA A 30 16.74 8.53 7.47
N ILE A 31 16.50 7.92 8.62
CA ILE A 31 17.57 7.35 9.46
C ILE A 31 18.37 6.31 8.67
N ILE A 32 17.70 5.41 7.95
CA ILE A 32 18.36 4.38 7.13
C ILE A 32 19.22 5.01 6.04
N ALA A 33 18.70 5.99 5.30
CA ALA A 33 19.44 6.63 4.21
C ALA A 33 20.67 7.41 4.72
N PHE A 34 20.52 8.15 5.83
CA PHE A 34 21.64 8.88 6.43
C PHE A 34 22.69 7.91 6.99
N THR A 35 22.27 6.82 7.64
CA THR A 35 23.21 5.80 8.14
C THR A 35 23.98 5.17 6.98
N LEU A 36 23.29 4.74 5.92
CA LEU A 36 23.92 4.18 4.72
C LEU A 36 24.89 5.16 4.05
N PHE A 37 24.55 6.44 3.99
CA PHE A 37 25.44 7.45 3.43
C PHE A 37 26.75 7.57 4.21
N PHE A 38 26.68 7.65 5.54
CA PHE A 38 27.89 7.77 6.37
C PHE A 38 28.69 6.46 6.48
N THR A 39 28.06 5.28 6.45
CA THR A 39 28.76 4.00 6.66
C THR A 39 29.18 3.30 5.38
N TRP A 40 28.39 3.40 4.31
CA TRP A 40 28.65 2.71 3.05
C TRP A 40 29.36 3.61 2.05
N PHE A 41 28.80 4.78 1.77
CA PHE A 41 29.38 5.72 0.81
C PHE A 41 30.62 6.44 1.36
N GLY A 42 30.69 6.62 2.68
CA GLY A 42 31.84 7.21 3.36
C GLY A 42 32.98 6.23 3.66
N ASN A 43 32.89 4.97 3.21
CA ASN A 43 33.90 3.96 3.47
C ASN A 43 35.20 4.26 2.72
N ASP A 44 36.34 4.14 3.40
CA ASP A 44 37.68 4.38 2.86
C ASP A 44 37.98 3.57 1.60
N MET A 45 37.28 2.44 1.38
CA MET A 45 37.40 1.63 0.16
C MET A 45 36.98 2.34 -1.14
N HIS A 46 36.29 3.48 -1.04
CA HIS A 46 35.85 4.28 -2.19
C HIS A 46 36.71 5.53 -2.43
N PHE A 47 37.75 5.75 -1.63
CA PHE A 47 38.68 6.87 -1.73
C PHE A 47 40.10 6.38 -2.00
N GLN A 48 40.86 7.13 -2.80
CA GLN A 48 42.23 6.78 -3.18
C GLN A 48 43.23 6.91 -2.01
N ASP A 49 42.95 7.78 -1.05
CA ASP A 49 43.71 7.95 0.19
C ASP A 49 42.86 7.56 1.41
N PRO A 50 43.24 6.53 2.18
CA PRO A 50 42.52 6.17 3.41
C PRO A 50 42.63 7.32 4.43
N GLY A 51 41.47 7.83 4.88
CA GLY A 51 41.38 8.93 5.84
C GLY A 51 41.31 10.35 5.25
N VAL A 52 41.53 10.53 3.95
CA VAL A 52 41.36 11.84 3.27
C VAL A 52 40.32 11.66 2.15
N GLN A 53 39.07 12.02 2.44
CA GLN A 53 37.93 11.89 1.51
C GLN A 53 37.97 12.91 0.35
N ASP A 54 39.16 13.15 -0.22
CA ASP A 54 39.43 14.22 -1.18
C ASP A 54 39.61 13.70 -2.62
N HIS A 55 40.13 12.49 -2.78
CA HIS A 55 40.28 11.86 -4.09
C HIS A 55 39.35 10.63 -4.22
N PRO A 56 38.21 10.75 -4.91
CA PRO A 56 37.32 9.61 -5.11
C PRO A 56 37.99 8.61 -6.06
N ALA A 57 38.14 7.36 -5.60
CA ALA A 57 38.68 6.25 -6.41
C ALA A 57 37.62 5.68 -7.35
N ASP A 58 36.35 5.82 -6.96
CA ASP A 58 35.22 5.11 -7.56
C ASP A 58 33.99 6.03 -7.67
N ILE A 59 33.00 5.61 -8.47
CA ILE A 59 31.75 6.38 -8.70
C ILE A 59 31.05 6.69 -7.35
N TRP A 60 31.11 5.74 -6.42
CA TRP A 60 30.55 5.84 -5.06
C TRP A 60 31.20 6.94 -4.21
N GLY A 61 32.52 7.15 -4.34
CA GLY A 61 33.23 8.24 -3.66
C GLY A 61 32.91 9.61 -4.25
N THR A 62 32.70 9.69 -5.58
CA THR A 62 32.23 10.92 -6.24
C THR A 62 30.84 11.31 -5.76
N ILE A 63 29.95 10.31 -5.59
CA ILE A 63 28.61 10.51 -5.03
C ILE A 63 28.69 10.98 -3.58
N TYR A 64 29.59 10.44 -2.75
CA TYR A 64 29.76 10.92 -1.37
C TYR A 64 30.26 12.37 -1.30
N LYS A 65 31.15 12.78 -2.22
CA LYS A 65 31.59 14.18 -2.36
C LYS A 65 30.47 15.13 -2.78
N GLY A 66 29.36 14.62 -3.31
CA GLY A 66 28.14 15.41 -3.51
C GLY A 66 27.59 16.02 -2.22
N GLY A 67 28.03 15.52 -1.05
CA GLY A 67 27.72 16.08 0.25
C GLY A 67 26.32 15.72 0.75
N VAL A 68 25.83 16.48 1.72
CA VAL A 68 24.58 16.20 2.46
C VAL A 68 23.32 16.21 1.57
N ILE A 69 23.41 16.71 0.33
CA ILE A 69 22.29 16.66 -0.62
C ILE A 69 21.96 15.24 -1.08
N VAL A 70 22.95 14.35 -1.17
CA VAL A 70 22.79 12.98 -1.64
C VAL A 70 21.92 12.11 -0.73
N PRO A 71 22.13 12.09 0.62
CA PRO A 71 21.23 11.36 1.51
C PRO A 71 19.82 11.94 1.45
N VAL A 72 19.64 13.26 1.31
CA VAL A 72 18.30 13.88 1.17
C VAL A 72 17.57 13.35 -0.06
N ILE A 73 18.22 13.27 -1.22
CA ILE A 73 17.61 12.69 -2.43
C ILE A 73 17.28 11.21 -2.22
N HIS A 74 18.15 10.44 -1.55
CA HIS A 74 17.87 9.04 -1.21
C HIS A 74 16.68 8.90 -0.26
N THR A 75 16.50 9.79 0.73
CA THR A 75 15.31 9.77 1.60
C THR A 75 14.03 9.95 0.78
N LEU A 76 14.02 10.90 -0.16
CA LEU A 76 12.88 11.17 -1.03
C LEU A 76 12.57 9.96 -1.94
N LEU A 77 13.61 9.32 -2.48
CA LEU A 77 13.44 8.12 -3.30
C LEU A 77 12.91 6.93 -2.49
N LEU A 78 13.48 6.67 -1.31
CA LEU A 78 13.07 5.55 -0.45
C LEU A 78 11.66 5.73 0.09
N THR A 79 11.25 6.96 0.39
CA THR A 79 9.89 7.26 0.86
C THR A 79 8.83 7.03 -0.22
N VAL A 80 9.10 7.42 -1.48
CA VAL A 80 8.21 7.10 -2.61
C VAL A 80 8.11 5.59 -2.83
N LEU A 81 9.24 4.87 -2.76
CA LEU A 81 9.25 3.41 -2.87
C LEU A 81 8.47 2.74 -1.73
N ALA A 82 8.69 3.17 -0.48
CA ALA A 82 7.99 2.65 0.68
C ALA A 82 6.47 2.85 0.54
N MET A 83 6.00 4.06 0.22
CA MET A 83 4.56 4.30 -0.03
C MET A 83 3.99 3.43 -1.14
N THR A 84 4.79 3.16 -2.19
CA THR A 84 4.35 2.30 -3.29
C THR A 84 4.15 0.86 -2.81
N ILE A 85 5.09 0.33 -2.02
CA ILE A 85 5.01 -1.03 -1.46
C ILE A 85 3.84 -1.14 -0.48
N GLU A 86 3.64 -0.15 0.38
CA GLU A 86 2.50 -0.14 1.31
C GLU A 86 1.17 -0.14 0.58
N ARG A 87 1.02 0.71 -0.43
CA ARG A 87 -0.17 0.77 -1.28
C ARG A 87 -0.39 -0.58 -1.97
N TRP A 88 0.68 -1.22 -2.44
CA TRP A 88 0.62 -2.51 -3.11
C TRP A 88 0.19 -3.64 -2.16
N LEU A 89 0.76 -3.70 -0.95
CA LEU A 89 0.37 -4.68 0.07
C LEU A 89 -1.07 -4.46 0.56
N ALA A 90 -1.50 -3.20 0.73
CA ALA A 90 -2.87 -2.87 1.09
C ALA A 90 -3.85 -3.29 -0.01
N LEU A 91 -3.55 -2.99 -1.28
CA LEU A 91 -4.36 -3.41 -2.43
C LEU A 91 -4.42 -4.94 -2.54
N LYS A 92 -3.30 -5.64 -2.34
CA LYS A 92 -3.23 -7.11 -2.34
C LYS A 92 -4.09 -7.72 -1.23
N THR A 93 -4.09 -7.11 -0.05
CA THR A 93 -4.94 -7.55 1.08
C THR A 93 -6.42 -7.31 0.78
N ALA A 94 -6.76 -6.23 0.07
CA ALA A 94 -8.13 -5.91 -0.32
C ALA A 94 -8.68 -6.77 -1.48
N THR A 95 -7.83 -7.34 -2.35
CA THR A 95 -8.27 -8.00 -3.59
C THR A 95 -8.94 -9.38 -3.37
N GLY A 96 -8.93 -9.92 -2.15
CA GLY A 96 -9.51 -11.23 -1.85
C GLY A 96 -8.66 -12.40 -2.37
N LYS A 97 -9.09 -13.63 -2.09
CA LYS A 97 -8.29 -14.86 -2.30
C LYS A 97 -8.28 -15.39 -3.74
N GLY A 98 -9.01 -14.76 -4.66
CA GLY A 98 -9.20 -15.27 -6.03
C GLY A 98 -9.15 -14.19 -7.10
N ALA A 99 -9.06 -14.61 -8.36
CA ALA A 99 -9.05 -13.68 -9.49
C ALA A 99 -10.41 -13.00 -9.66
N LEU A 100 -10.43 -11.67 -9.56
CA LEU A 100 -11.64 -10.84 -9.67
C LEU A 100 -12.48 -11.13 -10.94
N PRO A 101 -11.88 -11.26 -12.14
CA PRO A 101 -12.66 -11.53 -13.36
C PRO A 101 -13.40 -12.88 -13.33
N LYS A 102 -12.74 -13.91 -12.79
CA LYS A 102 -13.36 -15.25 -12.63
C LYS A 102 -14.48 -15.21 -11.60
N PHE A 103 -14.28 -14.48 -10.50
CA PHE A 103 -15.31 -14.30 -9.48
C PHE A 103 -16.58 -13.64 -10.06
N VAL A 104 -16.43 -12.54 -10.80
CA VAL A 104 -17.57 -11.84 -11.42
C VAL A 104 -18.29 -12.73 -12.43
N ALA A 105 -17.55 -13.48 -13.26
CA ALA A 105 -18.15 -14.42 -14.21
C ALA A 105 -18.97 -15.53 -13.50
N ASN A 106 -18.42 -16.12 -12.44
CA ASN A 106 -19.08 -17.19 -11.69
C ASN A 106 -20.32 -16.70 -10.93
N ILE A 107 -20.26 -15.50 -10.34
CA ILE A 107 -21.44 -14.91 -9.68
C ILE A 107 -22.52 -14.58 -10.70
N LYS A 108 -22.18 -13.99 -11.85
CA LYS A 108 -23.16 -13.69 -12.89
C LYS A 108 -23.86 -14.96 -13.38
N ALA A 109 -23.11 -16.05 -13.57
CA ALA A 109 -23.68 -17.34 -13.95
C ALA A 109 -24.62 -17.92 -12.88
N ALA A 110 -24.26 -17.83 -11.59
CA ALA A 110 -25.11 -18.29 -10.49
C ALA A 110 -26.40 -17.48 -10.37
N LEU A 111 -26.33 -16.16 -10.52
CA LEU A 111 -27.50 -15.28 -10.46
C LEU A 111 -28.44 -15.48 -11.66
N ASN A 112 -27.91 -15.69 -12.87
CA ASN A 112 -28.73 -16.03 -14.03
C ASN A 112 -29.46 -17.36 -13.87
N ALA A 113 -28.90 -18.30 -13.11
CA ALA A 113 -29.53 -19.57 -12.76
C ALA A 113 -30.47 -19.49 -11.54
N ASN A 114 -30.70 -18.28 -10.99
CA ASN A 114 -31.45 -18.05 -9.74
C ASN A 114 -30.91 -18.82 -8.51
N ASP A 115 -29.63 -19.18 -8.52
CA ASP A 115 -28.98 -19.93 -7.43
C ASP A 115 -28.27 -18.96 -6.45
N PHE A 116 -29.07 -18.40 -5.54
CA PHE A 116 -28.59 -17.44 -4.53
C PHE A 116 -27.70 -18.09 -3.46
N ALA A 117 -27.93 -19.36 -3.14
CA ALA A 117 -27.11 -20.10 -2.16
C ALA A 117 -25.67 -20.27 -2.66
N LYS A 118 -25.51 -20.60 -3.94
CA LYS A 118 -24.18 -20.69 -4.58
C LYS A 118 -23.50 -19.33 -4.69
N ALA A 119 -24.25 -18.25 -4.95
CA ALA A 119 -23.71 -16.90 -4.98
C ALA A 119 -23.13 -16.47 -3.61
N GLU A 120 -23.81 -16.79 -2.51
CA GLU A 120 -23.29 -16.54 -1.15
C GLU A 120 -22.04 -17.36 -0.83
N GLN A 121 -22.02 -18.63 -1.20
CA GLN A 121 -20.83 -19.47 -1.03
C GLN A 121 -19.63 -18.93 -1.80
N LEU A 122 -19.83 -18.42 -3.02
CA LEU A 122 -18.77 -17.79 -3.81
C LEU A 122 -18.27 -16.49 -3.15
N CYS A 123 -19.16 -15.67 -2.60
CA CYS A 123 -18.79 -14.45 -1.86
C CYS A 123 -17.93 -14.80 -0.62
N ASN A 124 -18.37 -15.80 0.16
CA ASN A 124 -17.68 -16.29 1.35
C ASN A 124 -16.31 -16.92 1.07
N LYS A 125 -16.11 -17.47 -0.14
CA LYS A 125 -14.81 -18.00 -0.60
C LYS A 125 -13.86 -16.89 -1.04
N GLN A 126 -14.35 -15.87 -1.75
CA GLN A 126 -13.51 -14.78 -2.27
C GLN A 126 -13.02 -13.85 -1.16
N ARG A 127 -13.88 -13.47 -0.19
CA ARG A 127 -13.57 -12.59 0.95
C ARG A 127 -12.82 -11.29 0.62
N GLY A 128 -12.98 -10.78 -0.61
CA GLY A 128 -12.42 -9.50 -1.03
C GLY A 128 -13.44 -8.37 -0.93
N THR A 129 -13.02 -7.12 -1.16
CA THR A 129 -13.90 -5.94 -1.09
C THR A 129 -15.14 -6.08 -1.98
N VAL A 130 -14.97 -6.58 -3.20
CA VAL A 130 -16.10 -6.80 -4.14
C VAL A 130 -17.05 -7.89 -3.64
N ALA A 131 -16.54 -8.95 -3.01
CA ALA A 131 -17.36 -10.02 -2.47
C ALA A 131 -18.22 -9.55 -1.29
N ASN A 132 -17.67 -8.70 -0.41
CA ASN A 132 -18.44 -8.10 0.68
C ASN A 132 -19.56 -7.19 0.18
N VAL A 133 -19.30 -6.41 -0.88
CA VAL A 133 -20.34 -5.56 -1.49
C VAL A 133 -21.45 -6.42 -2.10
N VAL A 134 -21.10 -7.45 -2.87
CA VAL A 134 -22.11 -8.34 -3.47
C VAL A 134 -22.90 -9.09 -2.40
N MET A 135 -22.24 -9.60 -1.35
CA MET A 135 -22.90 -10.25 -0.22
C MET A 135 -23.89 -9.31 0.49
N ALA A 136 -23.51 -8.05 0.71
CA ALA A 136 -24.39 -7.06 1.31
C ALA A 136 -25.62 -6.79 0.43
N SER A 137 -25.44 -6.69 -0.89
CA SER A 137 -26.56 -6.55 -1.83
C SER A 137 -27.48 -7.76 -1.83
N LEU A 138 -26.94 -8.99 -1.77
CA LEU A 138 -27.74 -10.21 -1.69
C LEU A 138 -28.53 -10.29 -0.38
N ASN A 139 -27.91 -9.95 0.74
CA ASN A 139 -28.57 -9.90 2.04
C ASN A 139 -29.70 -8.86 2.06
N ALA A 140 -29.45 -7.68 1.47
CA ALA A 140 -30.48 -6.64 1.34
C ALA A 140 -31.68 -7.15 0.51
N TYR A 141 -31.42 -7.82 -0.60
CA TYR A 141 -32.46 -8.41 -1.45
C TYR A 141 -33.27 -9.49 -0.72
N LYS A 142 -32.64 -10.30 0.14
CA LYS A 142 -33.34 -11.30 0.96
C LYS A 142 -34.16 -10.70 2.10
N SER A 143 -33.77 -9.51 2.57
CA SER A 143 -34.45 -8.82 3.67
C SER A 143 -35.63 -7.93 3.23
N MET A 144 -35.77 -7.72 1.92
CA MET A 144 -36.91 -7.04 1.28
C MET A 144 -37.95 -8.08 0.87
#